data_AF-A0A2T9IVV6-F1
#
_entry.id   AF-A0A2T9IVV6-F1
#
_cell.length_a   1.000
_cell.length_b   1.000
_cell.length_c   1.000
_cell.angle_alpha   90.00
_cell.angle_beta   90.00
_cell.angle_gamma   90.00
#
_symmetry.space_group_name_H-M   'P 1'
#
loop_
_entity.id
_entity.type
_entity.pdbx_description
1 polymer ?
#
loop_
_entity_poly.entity_id
_entity_poly.type
_entity_poly.pdbx_seq_one_letter_code
_entity_poly.pdbx_strand_id
1 'polypeptide(L)'
;MNTWLSLLGGLALWAAHFLAAYAIASLVDISSYEHQAPLTWLLAGLTLACVLAAVALAVRAWRASRRPGLGGVFVPRLSALASTLAAIAIVWQSAPFLWRH
;
A
#
# COMPACT_ATOMS: atom_id res chain seq x y z
N MET A 1 -18.49 4.27 11.23
CA MET A 1 -17.77 4.28 9.93
C MET A 1 -16.26 4.43 10.10
N ASN A 2 -15.77 5.38 10.92
CA ASN A 2 -14.33 5.63 11.10
C ASN A 2 -13.51 4.42 11.58
N THR A 3 -14.08 3.56 12.43
CA THR A 3 -13.43 2.33 12.92
C THR A 3 -13.14 1.35 11.78
N TRP A 4 -14.12 1.12 10.90
CA TRP A 4 -13.97 0.24 9.74
C TRP A 4 -12.94 0.78 8.75
N LEU A 5 -12.94 2.09 8.50
CA LEU A 5 -11.92 2.75 7.68
C LEU A 5 -10.52 2.61 8.29
N SER A 6 -10.40 2.66 9.63
CA SER A 6 -9.12 2.43 10.31
C SER A 6 -8.65 0.97 10.17
N LEU A 7 -9.56 0.00 10.31
CA LEU A 7 -9.22 -1.42 10.26
C LEU A 7 -8.90 -1.87 8.83
N LEU A 8 -9.68 -1.41 7.85
CA LEU A 8 -9.61 -1.84 6.46
C LEU A 8 -8.74 -0.93 5.59
N GLY A 9 -8.28 0.23 6.10
CA GLY A 9 -7.54 1.21 5.31
C GLY A 9 -6.29 0.63 4.64
N GLY A 10 -5.51 -0.17 5.38
CA GLY A 10 -4.35 -0.87 4.82
C GLY A 10 -4.74 -1.88 3.73
N LEU A 11 -5.78 -2.68 3.98
CA LEU A 11 -6.27 -3.68 3.02
C LEU A 11 -6.80 -3.03 1.73
N ALA A 12 -7.60 -1.97 1.86
CA ALA A 12 -8.14 -1.24 0.73
C ALA A 12 -7.03 -0.58 -0.10
N LEU A 13 -6.02 0.00 0.56
CA LEU A 13 -4.87 0.60 -0.10
C LEU A 13 -4.05 -0.46 -0.86
N TRP A 14 -3.78 -1.60 -0.24
CA TRP A 14 -3.13 -2.73 -0.91
C TRP A 14 -3.94 -3.22 -2.12
N ALA A 15 -5.27 -3.40 -1.98
CA ALA A 15 -6.11 -3.87 -3.08
C ALA A 15 -6.13 -2.88 -4.26
N ALA A 16 -6.18 -1.58 -3.97
CA ALA A 16 -6.11 -0.54 -5.00
C ALA A 16 -4.74 -0.52 -5.70
N HIS A 17 -3.65 -0.63 -4.95
CA HIS A 17 -2.30 -0.78 -5.51
C HIS A 17 -2.18 -2.04 -6.36
N PHE A 18 -2.66 -3.19 -5.87
CA PHE A 18 -2.65 -4.46 -6.59
C PHE A 18 -3.31 -4.33 -7.97
N LEU A 19 -4.53 -3.76 -7.99
CA LEU A 19 -5.28 -3.57 -9.23
C LEU A 19 -4.54 -2.67 -10.21
N ALA A 20 -4.02 -1.54 -9.74
CA ALA A 20 -3.30 -0.59 -10.56
C ALA A 20 -1.97 -1.18 -11.08
N ALA A 21 -1.22 -1.89 -10.23
CA ALA A 21 0.01 -2.58 -10.62
C ALA A 21 -0.25 -3.64 -11.68
N TYR A 22 -1.32 -4.43 -11.52
CA TYR A 22 -1.73 -5.41 -12.51
C TYR A 22 -2.11 -4.77 -13.85
N ALA A 23 -2.87 -3.67 -13.83
CA ALA A 23 -3.23 -2.93 -15.03
C ALA A 23 -2.01 -2.35 -15.75
N ILE A 24 -1.08 -1.73 -15.01
CA ILE A 24 0.14 -1.16 -15.60
C ILE A 24 1.02 -2.26 -16.18
N ALA A 25 1.24 -3.37 -15.46
CA ALA A 25 2.01 -4.50 -15.97
C ALA A 25 1.40 -5.06 -17.26
N SER A 26 0.07 -5.21 -17.30
CA SER A 26 -0.66 -5.65 -18.49
C SER A 26 -0.50 -4.69 -19.68
N LEU A 27 -0.45 -3.37 -19.42
CA LEU A 27 -0.19 -2.36 -20.45
C LEU A 27 1.24 -2.43 -20.97
N VAL A 28 2.22 -2.65 -20.09
CA VAL A 28 3.64 -2.79 -20.47
C VAL A 28 3.80 -3.94 -21.47
N ASP A 29 3.17 -5.09 -21.21
CA ASP A 29 3.27 -6.29 -22.05
C ASP A 29 2.73 -6.10 -23.48
N ILE A 30 1.83 -5.13 -23.71
CA ILE A 30 1.25 -4.85 -25.04
C ILE A 30 1.74 -3.54 -25.68
N SER A 31 2.54 -2.75 -24.95
CA SER A 31 2.98 -1.43 -25.38
C SER A 31 4.24 -1.47 -26.26
N SER A 32 4.38 -0.48 -27.15
CA SER A 32 5.63 -0.28 -27.89
C SER A 32 6.77 0.10 -26.93
N TYR A 33 8.01 -0.22 -27.33
CA TYR A 33 9.20 -0.03 -26.50
C TYR A 33 9.33 1.38 -25.90
N GLU A 34 8.96 2.41 -26.65
CA GLU A 34 8.99 3.82 -26.21
C GLU A 34 8.08 4.13 -25.00
N HIS A 35 7.02 3.33 -24.79
CA HIS A 35 6.07 3.49 -23.69
C HIS A 35 6.37 2.60 -22.48
N GLN A 36 7.26 1.61 -22.62
CA GLN A 36 7.58 0.69 -21.53
C GLN A 36 8.28 1.40 -20.35
N ALA A 37 9.29 2.21 -20.65
CA ALA A 37 10.02 2.98 -19.63
C ALA A 37 9.12 3.93 -18.80
N PRO A 38 8.29 4.81 -19.40
CA PRO A 38 7.41 5.68 -18.61
C PRO A 38 6.37 4.90 -17.80
N LEU A 39 5.85 3.78 -18.30
CA LEU A 39 4.94 2.91 -17.54
C LEU A 39 5.63 2.27 -16.33
N THR A 40 6.88 1.84 -16.48
CA THR A 40 7.70 1.35 -15.35
C THR A 40 7.90 2.44 -14.30
N TRP A 41 8.24 3.66 -14.70
CA TRP A 41 8.39 4.78 -13.76
C TRP A 41 7.08 5.14 -13.06
N LEU A 42 5.95 5.07 -13.77
CA LEU A 42 4.62 5.25 -13.18
C LEU A 42 4.34 4.20 -12.10
N LEU A 43 4.63 2.92 -12.36
CA LEU A 43 4.47 1.85 -11.38
C LEU A 43 5.38 2.03 -10.16
N ALA A 44 6.64 2.44 -10.38
CA ALA A 44 7.58 2.71 -9.30
C ALA A 44 7.09 3.87 -8.40
N GLY A 45 6.66 4.98 -9.01
CA GLY A 45 6.10 6.14 -8.31
C GLY A 45 4.82 5.81 -7.54
N LEU A 46 3.90 5.08 -8.16
CA LEU A 46 2.67 4.60 -7.52
C LEU A 46 2.98 3.70 -6.33
N THR A 47 3.89 2.74 -6.50
CA THR A 47 4.30 1.82 -5.43
C THR A 47 4.87 2.60 -4.26
N LEU A 48 5.79 3.54 -4.50
CA LEU A 48 6.36 4.38 -3.46
C LEU A 48 5.27 5.18 -2.72
N ALA A 49 4.35 5.82 -3.44
CA ALA A 49 3.25 6.57 -2.85
C ALA A 49 2.35 5.68 -1.95
N CYS A 50 2.00 4.48 -2.41
CA CYS A 50 1.19 3.53 -1.66
C CYS A 50 1.92 2.99 -0.41
N VAL A 51 3.23 2.69 -0.50
CA VAL A 51 4.03 2.29 0.67
C VAL A 51 4.07 3.41 1.70
N LEU A 52 4.35 4.65 1.29
CA LEU A 52 4.38 5.79 2.20
C LEU A 52 3.02 6.02 2.87
N ALA A 53 1.92 5.89 2.11
CA ALA A 53 0.57 5.97 2.66
C ALA A 53 0.28 4.84 3.67
N ALA A 54 0.67 3.60 3.38
CA ALA A 54 0.51 2.46 4.29
C ALA A 54 1.32 2.64 5.58
N VAL A 55 2.57 3.11 5.48
CA VAL A 55 3.41 3.47 6.63
C VAL A 55 2.79 4.61 7.44
N ALA A 56 2.26 5.64 6.79
CA ALA A 56 1.58 6.74 7.48
C ALA A 56 0.34 6.25 8.26
N LEU A 57 -0.46 5.35 7.67
CA LEU A 57 -1.58 4.71 8.35
C LEU A 57 -1.12 3.89 9.57
N ALA A 58 -0.07 3.07 9.41
CA ALA A 58 0.51 2.28 10.49
C ALA A 58 1.02 3.14 11.64
N VAL A 59 1.79 4.19 11.34
CA VAL A 59 2.33 5.14 12.33
C VAL A 59 1.19 5.88 13.05
N ARG A 60 0.16 6.31 12.32
CA ARG A 60 -1.01 7.00 12.91
C ARG A 60 -1.76 6.07 13.87
N ALA A 61 -2.05 4.84 13.46
CA ALA A 61 -2.72 3.85 14.29
C ALA A 61 -1.87 3.45 15.51
N TRP A 62 -0.56 3.31 15.34
CA TRP A 62 0.37 3.05 16.42
C TRP A 62 0.40 4.18 17.46
N ARG A 63 0.47 5.44 17.02
CA ARG A 63 0.38 6.61 17.90
C ARG A 63 -0.94 6.67 18.66
N ALA A 64 -2.05 6.33 18.00
CA ALA A 64 -3.36 6.24 18.66
C ALA A 64 -3.39 5.15 19.73
N SER A 65 -2.72 4.01 19.51
CA SER A 65 -2.64 2.93 20.52
C SER A 65 -1.91 3.32 21.81
N ARG A 66 -1.05 4.36 21.76
CA ARG A 66 -0.31 4.88 22.92
C ARG A 66 -1.10 5.91 23.73
N ARG A 67 -2.26 6.34 23.25
CA ARG A 67 -3.15 7.29 23.95
C ARG A 67 -4.42 6.56 24.34
N PRO A 68 -4.41 5.79 25.45
CA PRO A 68 -5.60 5.05 25.87
C PRO A 68 -6.73 6.02 26.20
N GLY A 69 -7.69 6.16 25.30
CA GLY A 69 -9.01 6.71 25.58
C GLY A 69 -9.96 5.60 26.06
N LEU A 70 -11.24 5.96 26.27
CA LEU A 70 -12.31 5.04 26.75
C LEU A 70 -12.52 3.78 25.88
N GLY A 71 -11.99 3.73 24.66
CA GLY A 71 -12.20 2.65 23.68
C GLY A 71 -11.12 1.55 23.59
N GLY A 72 -10.11 1.56 24.45
CA GLY A 72 -9.06 0.52 24.49
C GLY A 72 -8.06 0.55 23.32
N VAL A 73 -7.07 -0.38 23.35
CA VAL A 73 -5.91 -0.39 22.44
C VAL A 73 -6.00 -1.43 21.31
N PHE A 74 -7.02 -2.29 21.32
CA PHE A 74 -7.14 -3.40 20.36
C PHE A 74 -7.28 -2.89 18.91
N VAL A 75 -8.28 -2.05 18.64
CA VAL A 75 -8.54 -1.52 17.29
C VAL A 75 -7.31 -0.78 16.73
N PRO A 76 -6.69 0.18 17.45
CA PRO A 76 -5.50 0.86 16.94
C PRO A 76 -4.32 -0.08 16.67
N ARG A 77 -4.09 -1.12 17.50
CA ARG A 77 -3.02 -2.09 17.28
C ARG A 77 -3.28 -2.97 16.06
N LEU A 78 -4.51 -3.45 15.90
CA LEU A 78 -4.91 -4.24 14.74
C LEU A 78 -4.81 -3.41 13.44
N SER A 79 -5.27 -2.17 13.47
CA SER A 79 -5.11 -1.22 12.36
C SER A 79 -3.64 -0.98 12.01
N ALA A 80 -2.76 -0.84 13.01
CA ALA A 80 -1.33 -0.66 12.78
C ALA A 80 -0.73 -1.92 12.12
N LEU A 81 -1.03 -3.11 12.64
CA LEU A 81 -0.58 -4.38 12.07
C LEU A 81 -1.05 -4.55 10.61
N ALA A 82 -2.35 -4.36 10.35
CA ALA A 82 -2.91 -4.49 9.00
C ALA A 82 -2.27 -3.52 8.01
N SER A 83 -1.99 -2.28 8.43
CA SER A 83 -1.34 -1.28 7.60
C SER A 83 0.15 -1.61 7.34
N THR A 84 0.85 -2.15 8.34
CA THR A 84 2.22 -2.63 8.16
C THR A 84 2.28 -3.82 7.20
N LEU A 85 1.38 -4.78 7.34
CA LEU A 85 1.28 -5.92 6.42
C LEU A 85 0.97 -5.47 5.00
N ALA A 86 0.10 -4.48 4.82
CA ALA A 86 -0.15 -3.88 3.52
C ALA A 86 1.11 -3.27 2.91
N ALA A 87 1.91 -2.52 3.68
CA ALA A 87 3.17 -1.96 3.19
C ALA A 87 4.14 -3.06 2.73
N ILE A 88 4.29 -4.13 3.51
CA ILE A 88 5.12 -5.29 3.16
C ILE A 88 4.61 -5.96 1.88
N ALA A 89 3.30 -6.18 1.79
CA ALA A 89 2.68 -6.81 0.63
C ALA A 89 2.86 -5.99 -0.65
N ILE A 90 2.70 -4.66 -0.57
CA ILE A 90 2.93 -3.73 -1.69
C ILE A 90 4.38 -3.82 -2.18
N VAL A 91 5.37 -3.75 -1.27
CA VAL A 91 6.79 -3.86 -1.63
C VAL A 91 7.10 -5.21 -2.28
N TRP A 92 6.66 -6.30 -1.63
CA TRP A 92 6.89 -7.65 -2.10
C TRP A 92 6.28 -7.89 -3.50
N GLN A 93 5.06 -7.42 -3.71
CA GLN A 93 4.36 -7.57 -4.98
C GLN A 93 5.06 -6.82 -6.13
N SER A 94 5.61 -5.63 -5.86
CA SER A 94 6.30 -4.85 -6.89
C SER A 94 7.76 -5.27 -7.12
N ALA A 95 8.35 -6.04 -6.20
CA ALA A 95 9.77 -6.38 -6.25
C ALA A 95 10.22 -7.08 -7.55
N PRO A 96 9.52 -8.09 -8.11
CA PRO A 96 9.92 -8.74 -9.35
C PRO A 96 9.94 -7.79 -10.56
N PHE A 97 9.08 -6.77 -10.54
CA PHE A 97 9.01 -5.78 -11.60
C PHE A 97 10.14 -4.76 -11.51
N LEU A 98 10.51 -4.39 -10.28
CA LEU A 98 11.60 -3.44 -10.01
C LEU A 98 12.99 -4.05 -10.18
N TRP A 99 13.17 -5.36 -9.95
CA TRP A 99 14.46 -6.05 -10.12
C TRP A 99 14.83 -6.37 -11.57
N ARG A 100 13.92 -6.18 -12.53
CA ARG A 100 14.19 -6.39 -13.96
C ARG A 100 15.03 -5.27 -14.59
N HIS A 101 15.28 -4.19 -13.86
CA HIS A 101 16.10 -3.04 -14.24
C HIS A 101 17.22 -2.86 -13.20
#